data_AF-A0AAE3KLZ2-F1
#
_entry.id   AF-A0AAE3KLZ2-F1
#
_cell.length_a   1.000
_cell.length_b   1.000
_cell.length_c   1.000
_cell.angle_alpha   90.00
_cell.angle_beta   90.00
_cell.angle_gamma   90.00
#
_symmetry.space_group_name_H-M   'P 1'
#
loop_
_entity.id
_entity.type
_entity.pdbx_description
1 polymer ?
#
loop_
_entity_poly.entity_id
_entity_poly.type
_entity_poly.pdbx_seq_one_letter_code
_entity_poly.pdbx_strand_id
1 'polypeptide(L)' 'MAELKALDLNDVVVERPVLDMMETAKNMRSIQVINGLEPGNLTRALNGEEVGTIIYAD' A
#
# COMPACT_ATOMS: atom_id res chain seq x y z
N MET A 1 5.77 -10.14 4.33
CA MET A 1 4.39 -10.57 4.00
C MET A 1 3.68 -11.43 5.06
N ALA A 2 4.41 -12.19 5.90
CA ALA A 2 3.80 -13.08 6.90
C ALA A 2 3.00 -12.34 7.99
N GLU A 3 3.42 -11.15 8.40
CA GLU A 3 2.74 -10.37 9.45
C GLU A 3 1.40 -9.76 8.98
N LEU A 4 1.29 -9.38 7.71
CA LEU A 4 0.08 -8.74 7.17
C LEU A 4 -1.07 -9.74 6.94
N LYS A 5 -0.75 -10.99 6.54
CA LYS A 5 -1.73 -12.08 6.42
C LYS A 5 -2.17 -12.64 7.79
N ALA A 6 -1.31 -12.54 8.81
CA ALA A 6 -1.60 -13.00 10.17
C ALA A 6 -2.50 -12.06 10.98
N LEU A 7 -2.62 -10.79 10.57
CA LEU A 7 -3.43 -9.77 11.25
C LEU A 7 -4.96 -9.94 11.05
N ASP A 8 -5.42 -10.97 10.32
CA ASP A 8 -6.82 -11.20 9.96
C ASP A 8 -7.55 -9.88 9.65
N LEU A 9 -6.91 -9.06 8.79
CA LEU A 9 -7.33 -7.70 8.50
C LEU A 9 -8.68 -7.74 7.78
N ASN A 10 -9.75 -7.68 8.57
CA ASN A 10 -11.11 -7.45 8.09
C ASN A 10 -11.27 -6.04 7.48
N ASP A 11 -10.25 -5.17 7.59
CA ASP A 11 -10.33 -3.74 7.23
C ASP A 11 -9.03 -3.27 6.52
N VAL A 12 -8.61 -3.98 5.47
CA VAL A 12 -7.55 -3.47 4.58
C VAL A 12 -8.19 -2.47 3.62
N VAL A 13 -7.56 -1.29 3.43
CA VAL A 13 -8.01 -0.29 2.44
C VAL A 13 -7.87 -0.78 0.99
N VAL A 14 -7.26 -1.95 0.79
CA VAL A 14 -7.10 -2.62 -0.51
C VAL A 14 -7.66 -4.03 -0.47
N GLU A 15 -8.19 -4.46 -1.61
CA GLU A 15 -8.72 -5.82 -1.79
C GLU A 15 -7.63 -6.88 -1.58
N ARG A 16 -7.97 -8.03 -0.98
CA ARG A 16 -7.03 -9.14 -0.72
C ARG A 16 -6.20 -9.57 -1.95
N PRO A 17 -6.76 -9.64 -3.18
CA PRO A 17 -5.99 -9.96 -4.38
C PRO A 17 -4.82 -8.99 -4.66
N VAL A 18 -4.89 -7.74 -4.20
CA VAL A 18 -3.79 -6.79 -4.36
C VAL A 18 -2.56 -7.27 -3.59
N LEU A 19 -2.76 -7.83 -2.38
CA LEU A 19 -1.67 -8.38 -1.58
C LEU A 19 -1.04 -9.61 -2.23
N ASP A 20 -1.85 -10.48 -2.84
CA ASP A 20 -1.36 -11.66 -3.58
C ASP A 20 -0.59 -11.24 -4.86
N MET A 21 -1.03 -10.18 -5.53
CA MET A 21 -0.29 -9.59 -6.66
C MET A 21 1.03 -8.97 -6.21
N MET A 22 1.06 -8.32 -5.04
CA MET A 22 2.29 -7.76 -4.48
C MET A 22 3.31 -8.86 -4.13
N GLU A 23 2.88 -10.01 -3.62
CA GLU A 23 3.76 -11.14 -3.30
C GLU A 23 4.45 -11.73 -4.54
N THR A 24 3.80 -11.66 -5.71
CA THR A 24 4.33 -12.17 -6.98
C THR A 24 4.95 -11.09 -7.87
N ALA A 25 4.91 -9.82 -7.45
CA ALA A 25 5.40 -8.72 -8.24
C ALA A 25 6.93 -8.74 -8.38
N LYS A 26 7.43 -8.63 -9.61
CA LYS A 26 8.88 -8.66 -9.88
C LYS A 26 9.58 -7.32 -9.63
N ASN A 27 8.86 -6.22 -9.84
CA ASN A 27 9.45 -4.87 -9.87
C ASN A 27 8.86 -3.94 -8.80
N MET A 28 7.69 -4.26 -8.25
CA MET A 28 7.04 -3.44 -7.22
C MET A 28 7.61 -3.82 -5.84
N ARG A 29 7.92 -2.83 -5.02
CA ARG A 29 8.44 -3.01 -3.65
C ARG A 29 7.45 -2.61 -2.57
N SER A 30 6.56 -1.68 -2.89
CA SER A 30 5.53 -1.17 -1.99
C SER A 30 4.36 -0.58 -2.77
N ILE A 31 3.24 -0.40 -2.07
CA ILE A 31 2.10 0.42 -2.50
C ILE A 31 1.85 1.49 -1.43
N GLN A 32 1.33 2.65 -1.84
CA GLN A 32 1.00 3.74 -0.94
C GLN A 32 -0.47 4.13 -1.12
N VAL A 33 -1.21 4.11 -0.02
CA VAL A 33 -2.62 4.51 0.06
C VAL A 33 -2.67 5.92 0.62
N ILE A 34 -3.30 6.83 -0.12
CA ILE A 34 -3.34 8.27 0.20
C ILE A 34 -4.77 8.79 0.24
N ASN A 35 -5.01 9.86 1.02
CA ASN A 35 -6.26 10.61 0.94
C ASN A 35 -6.27 11.51 -0.31
N GLY A 36 -7.05 11.12 -1.33
CA GLY A 36 -7.20 11.88 -2.57
C GLY A 36 -8.08 13.13 -2.47
N LEU A 37 -8.79 13.33 -1.36
CA LEU A 37 -9.61 14.53 -1.12
C LEU A 37 -8.79 15.69 -0.56
N GLU A 38 -7.56 15.44 -0.11
CA GLU A 38 -6.63 16.44 0.38
C GLU A 38 -5.71 16.92 -0.77
N PRO A 39 -5.82 18.18 -1.20
CA PRO A 39 -5.01 18.70 -2.29
C PRO A 39 -3.52 18.59 -2.02
N GLY A 40 -2.76 18.13 -3.02
CA GLY A 40 -1.30 18.01 -2.95
C GLY A 40 -0.79 16.64 -2.49
N ASN A 41 -1.61 15.81 -1.83
CA ASN A 41 -1.16 14.49 -1.37
C ASN A 41 -0.69 13.60 -2.53
N LEU A 42 -1.33 13.63 -3.69
CA LEU A 42 -0.88 12.86 -4.84
C LEU A 42 0.52 13.28 -5.32
N THR A 43 0.75 14.59 -5.46
CA THR A 43 2.06 15.11 -5.90
C THR A 43 3.15 14.77 -4.90
N ARG A 44 2.87 14.92 -3.61
CA ARG A 44 3.79 14.58 -2.51
C ARG A 44 4.15 13.10 -2.51
N ALA A 45 3.15 12.22 -2.64
CA ALA A 45 3.37 10.78 -2.77
C ALA A 45 4.24 10.42 -3.98
N LEU A 46 3.97 11.01 -5.15
CA LEU A 46 4.77 10.81 -6.35
C LEU A 46 6.21 11.33 -6.21
N ASN A 47 6.44 12.33 -5.36
CA ASN A 47 7.78 12.82 -5.01
C ASN A 47 8.49 11.95 -3.94
N GLY A 48 7.84 10.87 -3.46
CA GLY A 48 8.40 9.96 -2.47
C GLY A 48 8.16 10.39 -1.02
N GLU A 49 7.27 11.35 -0.76
CA GLU A 49 6.86 11.68 0.60
C GLU A 49 5.92 10.61 1.16
N GLU A 50 6.12 10.24 2.43
CA GLU A 50 5.26 9.31 3.15
C GLU A 50 3.98 10.01 3.62
N VAL A 51 3.05 10.19 2.69
CA VAL A 51 1.69 10.68 2.95
C VAL A 51 0.73 9.49 3.00
N GLY A 52 0.06 9.27 4.13
CA GLY A 52 -0.88 8.15 4.29
C GLY A 52 -0.21 6.85 4.75
N THR A 53 -0.59 5.72 4.16
CA THR A 53 -0.15 4.37 4.58
C THR A 53 0.67 3.71 3.49
N ILE A 54 1.85 3.19 3.83
CA ILE A 54 2.70 2.42 2.91
C ILE A 54 2.67 0.95 3.33
N ILE A 55 2.40 0.09 2.35
CA ILE A 55 2.40 -1.36 2.50
C ILE A 55 3.60 -1.88 1.71
N TYR A 56 4.50 -2.58 2.39
CA TYR A 56 5.70 -3.17 1.79
C TYR A 56 5.47 -4.65 1.47
N ALA A 57 6.11 -5.11 0.40
CA ALA A 57 6.01 -6.50 -0.04
C ALA A 57 7.07 -7.45 0.56
N ASP A 58 7.88 -6.96 1.51
CA ASP A 58 8.89 -7.72 2.25
C ASP A 58 8.22 -8.57 3.37
#